data_AF-A0A4S2VAI6-F1
#
_entry.id   AF-A0A4S2VAI6-F1
#
_cell.length_a   1.000
_cell.length_b   1.000
_cell.length_c   1.000
_cell.angle_alpha   90.00
_cell.angle_beta   90.00
_cell.angle_gamma   90.00
#
_symmetry.space_group_name_H-M   'P 1'
#
loop_
_entity.id
_entity.type
_entity.pdbx_description
1 polymer ?
#
loop_
_entity_poly.entity_id
_entity_poly.type
_entity_poly.pdbx_seq_one_letter_code
_entity_poly.pdbx_strand_id
1 'polypeptide(L)'
;MTLEELPLAPVSTRPGEATDGYVVALDAAGVPTGLGLATPPGTGGGLHPAVLLPAGLHLHELLTGEAVTLLALNPFGAVVIDASGILGVLEHPTIARHATGADVPAGRTRSDPAHPEDAVLAGVVGVPVARVLCRCGQLNQVTLYDPDYPPTCPGDDGHPLDPQER
;
A
#
# COMPACT_ATOMS: atom_id res chain seq x y z
N MET A 1 -4.13 19.33 -5.05
CA MET A 1 -5.06 18.46 -4.32
C MET A 1 -4.23 17.45 -3.54
N THR A 2 -4.38 17.42 -2.23
CA THR A 2 -3.79 16.40 -1.35
C THR A 2 -4.71 15.17 -1.28
N LEU A 3 -4.23 14.05 -0.75
CA LEU A 3 -5.01 12.81 -0.73
C LEU A 3 -6.20 12.88 0.25
N GLU A 4 -6.09 13.65 1.33
CA GLU A 4 -7.19 13.87 2.29
C GLU A 4 -8.37 14.67 1.71
N GLU A 5 -8.15 15.40 0.61
CA GLU A 5 -9.20 16.15 -0.09
C GLU A 5 -10.02 15.26 -1.05
N LEU A 6 -9.59 14.02 -1.26
CA LEU A 6 -10.25 13.07 -2.15
C LEU A 6 -11.38 12.30 -1.44
N PRO A 7 -12.36 11.77 -2.19
CA PRO A 7 -13.32 10.84 -1.61
C PRO A 7 -12.60 9.56 -1.19
N LEU A 8 -12.57 9.30 0.12
CA LEU A 8 -12.00 8.10 0.71
C LEU A 8 -13.11 7.14 1.12
N ALA A 9 -12.98 5.87 0.77
CA ALA A 9 -13.89 4.84 1.21
C ALA A 9 -13.65 4.52 2.69
N PRO A 10 -14.71 4.26 3.47
CA PRO A 10 -14.58 3.94 4.88
C PRO A 10 -13.88 2.59 5.06
N VAL A 11 -13.15 2.47 6.17
CA VAL A 11 -12.41 1.26 6.53
C VAL A 11 -12.71 0.84 7.96
N SER A 12 -12.86 -0.47 8.14
CA SER A 12 -13.02 -1.09 9.45
C SER A 12 -11.70 -1.70 9.89
N THR A 13 -11.28 -1.41 11.12
CA THR A 13 -10.16 -2.09 11.81
C THR A 13 -10.61 -3.37 12.51
N ARG A 14 -11.90 -3.72 12.41
CA ARG A 14 -12.50 -4.89 13.03
C ARG A 14 -13.02 -5.84 11.95
N PRO A 15 -12.15 -6.73 11.43
CA PRO A 15 -12.50 -7.58 10.31
C PRO A 15 -13.70 -8.51 10.57
N GLY A 16 -13.95 -8.89 11.83
CA GLY A 16 -15.11 -9.71 12.21
C GLY A 16 -16.43 -8.94 12.38
N GLU A 17 -16.41 -7.61 12.37
CA GLU A 17 -17.60 -6.76 12.53
C GLU A 17 -17.99 -6.05 11.23
N ALA A 18 -17.09 -6.00 10.24
CA ALA A 18 -17.35 -5.36 8.96
C ALA A 18 -18.20 -6.28 8.08
N THR A 19 -19.40 -5.82 7.72
CA THR A 19 -20.30 -6.53 6.80
C THR A 19 -20.25 -5.99 5.36
N ASP A 20 -19.59 -4.84 5.17
CA ASP A 20 -19.44 -4.16 3.87
C ASP A 20 -18.22 -3.22 3.93
N GLY A 21 -17.69 -2.85 2.76
CA GLY A 21 -16.55 -1.95 2.60
C GLY A 21 -15.18 -2.60 2.77
N TYR A 22 -14.22 -1.84 3.29
CA TYR A 22 -12.83 -2.27 3.44
C TYR A 22 -12.50 -2.71 4.87
N VAL A 23 -11.68 -3.74 4.99
CA VAL A 23 -11.09 -4.18 6.27
C VAL A 23 -9.58 -4.00 6.23
N VAL A 24 -9.05 -3.54 7.36
CA VAL A 24 -7.61 -3.35 7.53
C VAL A 24 -7.12 -4.18 8.71
N ALA A 25 -6.07 -4.96 8.49
CA ALA A 25 -5.34 -5.63 9.56
C ALA A 25 -4.29 -4.67 10.12
N LEU A 26 -4.14 -4.64 11.44
CA LEU A 26 -3.18 -3.79 12.14
C LEU A 26 -2.11 -4.63 12.83
N ASP A 27 -0.89 -4.12 12.93
CA ASP A 27 0.13 -4.67 13.82
C ASP A 27 -0.12 -4.27 15.28
N ALA A 28 0.75 -4.73 16.19
CA ALA A 28 0.67 -4.41 17.61
C ALA A 28 0.82 -2.90 17.92
N ALA A 29 1.38 -2.11 17.00
CA ALA A 29 1.48 -0.67 17.11
C ALA A 29 0.27 0.07 16.50
N GLY A 30 -0.73 -0.67 16.00
CA GLY A 30 -1.93 -0.10 15.39
C GLY A 30 -1.74 0.37 13.95
N VAL A 31 -0.65 -0.04 13.28
CA VAL A 31 -0.35 0.41 11.92
C VAL A 31 -0.87 -0.63 10.91
N PRO A 32 -1.51 -0.20 9.81
CA PRO A 32 -2.03 -1.11 8.79
C PRO A 32 -0.96 -2.01 8.16
N THR A 33 -1.21 -3.31 8.12
CA THR A 33 -0.33 -4.33 7.52
C THR A 33 -0.98 -5.06 6.36
N GLY A 34 -2.31 -5.08 6.29
CA GLY A 34 -3.05 -5.67 5.17
C GLY A 34 -4.37 -4.96 4.94
N LEU A 35 -4.82 -4.93 3.69
CA LEU A 35 -6.08 -4.34 3.26
C LEU A 35 -6.82 -5.33 2.36
N GLY A 36 -8.12 -5.51 2.62
CA GLY A 36 -9.01 -6.35 1.83
C GLY A 36 -10.45 -5.87 1.89
N LEU A 37 -11.34 -6.57 1.20
CA LEU A 37 -12.77 -6.35 1.28
C LEU A 37 -13.37 -7.05 2.49
N ALA A 38 -14.36 -6.41 3.12
CA ALA A 38 -15.24 -7.07 4.07
C ALA A 38 -16.07 -8.12 3.31
N THR A 39 -15.70 -9.39 3.44
CA THR A 39 -16.48 -10.49 2.87
C THR A 39 -17.33 -11.17 3.94
N PRO A 40 -18.49 -11.74 3.57
CA PRO A 40 -19.25 -12.59 4.48
C PRO A 40 -18.39 -13.77 4.96
N PRO A 41 -18.59 -14.25 6.19
CA PRO A 41 -17.86 -15.40 6.71
C PRO A 41 -18.03 -16.62 5.80
N GLY A 42 -16.92 -17.20 5.34
CA GLY A 42 -16.88 -18.36 4.44
C GLY A 42 -16.56 -18.03 2.98
N THR A 43 -16.55 -16.76 2.61
CA THR A 43 -16.02 -16.27 1.33
C THR A 43 -14.63 -15.70 1.58
N GLY A 44 -13.59 -16.45 1.22
CA GLY A 44 -12.20 -16.04 1.44
C GLY A 44 -11.85 -14.77 0.68
N GLY A 45 -11.95 -13.63 1.37
CA GLY A 45 -11.35 -12.37 0.94
C GLY A 45 -9.97 -12.28 1.55
N GLY A 46 -8.94 -12.41 0.72
CA GLY A 46 -7.56 -12.30 1.18
C GLY A 46 -7.21 -10.88 1.57
N LEU A 47 -6.38 -10.73 2.60
CA LEU A 47 -5.69 -9.48 2.91
C LEU A 47 -4.46 -9.37 2.02
N HIS A 48 -4.46 -8.36 1.15
CA HIS A 48 -3.29 -7.97 0.38
C HIS A 48 -2.43 -7.01 1.21
N PRO A 49 -1.13 -6.86 0.90
CA PRO A 49 -0.26 -5.87 1.53
C PRO A 49 -0.94 -4.49 1.63
N ALA A 50 -0.86 -3.86 2.80
CA ALA A 50 -1.36 -2.49 2.95
C ALA A 50 -0.37 -1.52 2.31
N VAL A 51 -0.84 -0.73 1.35
CA VAL A 51 -0.13 0.44 0.81
C VAL A 51 -0.56 1.65 1.62
N LEU A 52 0.39 2.34 2.24
CA LEU A 52 0.16 3.48 3.12
C LEU A 52 0.58 4.75 2.41
N LEU A 53 -0.36 5.69 2.26
CA LEU A 53 -0.10 6.99 1.67
C LEU A 53 -0.33 8.09 2.72
N PRO A 54 0.62 9.03 2.87
CA PRO A 54 0.42 10.20 3.72
C PRO A 54 -0.74 11.06 3.21
N ALA A 55 -1.61 11.51 4.11
CA ALA A 55 -2.74 12.40 3.82
C ALA A 55 -2.33 13.67 3.06
N GLY A 56 -1.19 14.26 3.46
CA GLY A 56 -0.62 15.46 2.85
C GLY A 56 0.10 15.24 1.51
N LEU A 57 0.24 14.00 1.03
CA LEU A 57 0.84 13.74 -0.28
C LEU A 57 -0.03 14.38 -1.38
N HIS A 58 0.60 15.04 -2.35
CA HIS A 58 -0.17 15.55 -3.48
C HIS A 58 -0.52 14.42 -4.45
N LEU A 59 -1.76 14.41 -4.95
CA LEU A 59 -2.19 13.42 -5.94
C LEU A 59 -1.30 13.42 -7.20
N HIS A 60 -0.84 14.58 -7.64
CA HIS A 60 0.09 14.69 -8.75
C HIS A 60 1.44 14.01 -8.46
N GLU A 61 1.97 14.16 -7.25
CA GLU A 61 3.22 13.51 -6.82
C GLU A 61 3.04 11.99 -6.76
N LEU A 62 1.88 11.50 -6.29
CA LEU A 62 1.56 10.09 -6.35
C LEU A 62 1.53 9.58 -7.79
N LEU A 63 0.82 10.26 -8.69
CA LEU A 63 0.60 9.81 -10.07
C LEU A 63 1.85 9.90 -10.97
N THR A 64 2.80 10.78 -10.65
CA THR A 64 4.01 11.00 -11.44
C THR A 64 5.29 10.45 -10.79
N GLY A 65 5.21 10.07 -9.52
CA GLY A 65 6.31 9.55 -8.73
C GLY A 65 6.35 8.03 -8.65
N GLU A 66 7.41 7.52 -8.05
CA GLU A 66 7.68 6.08 -7.90
C GLU A 66 6.69 5.37 -6.97
N ALA A 67 6.07 6.12 -6.05
CA ALA A 67 5.06 5.61 -5.13
C ALA A 67 3.84 5.00 -5.86
N VAL A 68 3.57 5.39 -7.12
CA VAL A 68 2.51 4.78 -7.93
C VAL A 68 2.70 3.27 -8.10
N THR A 69 3.94 2.79 -8.10
CA THR A 69 4.27 1.37 -8.28
C THR A 69 3.77 0.50 -7.13
N LEU A 70 3.69 1.07 -5.92
CA LEU A 70 3.18 0.39 -4.73
C LEU A 70 1.71 -0.02 -4.89
N LEU A 71 0.94 0.70 -5.70
CA LEU A 71 -0.47 0.38 -5.96
C LEU A 71 -0.66 -1.00 -6.62
N ALA A 72 0.36 -1.53 -7.29
CA ALA A 72 0.33 -2.90 -7.82
C ALA A 72 0.23 -3.97 -6.73
N LEU A 73 0.62 -3.67 -5.48
CA LEU A 73 0.60 -4.61 -4.36
C LEU A 73 -0.80 -4.83 -3.78
N ASN A 74 -1.76 -3.96 -4.06
CA ASN A 74 -3.11 -4.08 -3.53
C ASN A 74 -4.14 -3.78 -4.61
N PRO A 75 -4.99 -4.76 -5.00
CA PRO A 75 -5.92 -4.58 -6.11
C PRO A 75 -7.02 -3.54 -5.83
N PHE A 76 -7.25 -3.21 -4.56
CA PHE A 76 -8.32 -2.32 -4.13
C PHE A 76 -7.90 -0.84 -4.07
N GLY A 77 -6.64 -0.59 -3.72
CA GLY A 77 -6.10 0.77 -3.58
C GLY A 77 -5.17 0.89 -2.38
N ALA A 78 -5.12 2.08 -1.79
CA ALA A 78 -4.20 2.39 -0.71
C ALA A 78 -4.89 3.01 0.50
N VAL A 79 -4.37 2.73 1.69
CA VAL A 79 -4.82 3.32 2.95
C VAL A 79 -4.19 4.70 3.10
N VAL A 80 -5.03 5.73 3.25
CA VAL A 80 -4.58 7.09 3.52
C VAL A 80 -4.50 7.29 5.03
N ILE A 81 -3.36 7.75 5.51
CA ILE A 81 -3.07 7.93 6.94
C ILE A 81 -2.50 9.31 7.25
N ASP A 82 -2.76 9.81 8.45
CA ASP A 82 -2.13 10.99 9.02
C ASP A 82 -1.66 10.74 10.46
N ALA A 83 -1.30 11.80 11.19
CA ALA A 83 -0.90 11.70 12.59
C ALA A 83 -2.04 11.27 13.54
N SER A 84 -3.30 11.42 13.13
CA SER A 84 -4.49 11.03 13.90
C SER A 84 -4.90 9.58 13.64
N GLY A 85 -4.49 9.00 12.52
CA GLY A 85 -4.68 7.59 12.19
C GLY A 85 -5.10 7.37 10.74
N ILE A 86 -6.02 6.44 10.54
CA ILE A 86 -6.49 6.05 9.21
C ILE A 86 -7.66 6.96 8.80
N LEU A 87 -7.53 7.60 7.64
CA LEU A 87 -8.58 8.45 7.06
C LEU A 87 -9.53 7.65 6.16
N GLY A 88 -9.03 6.61 5.50
CA GLY A 88 -9.83 5.72 4.65
C GLY A 88 -8.99 5.07 3.55
N VAL A 89 -9.68 4.50 2.56
CA VAL A 89 -9.06 3.88 1.38
C VAL A 89 -9.23 4.79 0.17
N LEU A 90 -8.11 5.15 -0.45
CA LEU A 90 -8.09 5.74 -1.78
C LEU A 90 -8.18 4.61 -2.81
N GLU A 91 -9.35 4.45 -3.40
CA GLU A 91 -9.65 3.33 -4.30
C GLU A 91 -9.02 3.52 -5.68
N HIS A 92 -8.64 2.41 -6.33
CA HIS A 92 -8.14 2.41 -7.71
C HIS A 92 -9.06 3.13 -8.71
N PRO A 93 -10.39 2.97 -8.70
CA PRO A 93 -11.28 3.72 -9.59
C PRO A 93 -11.19 5.24 -9.40
N THR A 94 -10.97 5.71 -8.17
CA THR A 94 -10.76 7.12 -7.87
C THR A 94 -9.44 7.59 -8.47
N ILE A 95 -8.35 6.85 -8.25
CA ILE A 95 -7.03 7.14 -8.81
C ILE A 95 -7.08 7.18 -10.34
N ALA A 96 -7.68 6.17 -10.97
CA ALA A 96 -7.82 6.05 -12.41
C ALA A 96 -8.59 7.24 -13.03
N ARG A 97 -9.67 7.69 -12.39
CA ARG A 97 -10.43 8.86 -12.83
C ARG A 97 -9.59 10.12 -12.90
N HIS A 98 -8.69 10.30 -11.93
CA HIS A 98 -7.78 11.45 -11.89
C HIS A 98 -6.56 11.29 -12.81
N ALA A 99 -6.15 10.05 -13.10
CA ALA A 99 -5.08 9.74 -14.05
C ALA A 99 -5.47 10.05 -15.49
N THR A 100 -6.76 9.94 -15.88
CA THR A 100 -7.26 10.17 -17.25
C THR A 100 -6.96 11.57 -17.82
N GLY A 101 -6.53 12.54 -17.00
CA GLY A 101 -6.08 13.87 -17.44
C GLY A 101 -4.67 14.25 -17.01
N ALA A 102 -3.95 13.34 -16.35
CA ALA A 102 -2.57 13.56 -15.95
C ALA A 102 -1.64 12.99 -17.02
N ASP A 103 -0.58 13.73 -17.36
CA ASP A 103 0.54 13.18 -18.12
C ASP A 103 1.30 12.24 -17.16
N VAL A 104 0.77 11.03 -17.00
CA VAL A 104 1.41 9.97 -16.21
C VAL A 104 2.60 9.52 -17.06
N PRO A 105 3.84 9.74 -16.60
CA PRO A 105 5.01 9.27 -17.32
C PRO A 105 4.82 7.78 -17.59
N ALA A 106 5.02 7.34 -18.84
CA ALA A 106 5.03 5.92 -19.17
C ALA A 106 5.84 5.20 -18.08
N GLY A 107 5.20 4.24 -17.40
CA GLY A 107 5.63 3.70 -16.12
C GLY A 107 7.15 3.65 -16.05
N ARG A 108 7.73 4.44 -15.16
CA ARG A 108 9.18 4.41 -14.94
C ARG A 108 9.51 3.03 -14.37
N THR A 109 9.74 2.04 -15.23
CA THR A 109 10.53 0.83 -14.93
C THR A 109 12.01 1.18 -14.76
N ARG A 110 12.30 2.37 -14.24
CA ARG A 110 13.65 2.87 -14.05
C ARG A 110 13.65 4.00 -13.05
N SER A 111 13.27 3.66 -11.82
CA SER A 111 14.17 4.03 -10.74
C SER A 111 15.48 3.33 -11.07
N ASP A 112 16.58 4.06 -11.13
CA ASP A 112 17.91 3.50 -11.01
C ASP A 112 18.27 3.60 -9.52
N PRO A 113 17.65 2.83 -8.59
CA PRO A 113 18.26 2.69 -7.28
C PRO A 113 19.47 1.80 -7.54
N ALA A 114 20.66 2.33 -7.29
CA ALA A 114 21.90 1.58 -7.49
C ALA A 114 21.86 0.21 -6.78
N HIS A 115 21.04 0.07 -5.73
CA HIS A 115 20.77 -1.21 -5.06
C HIS A 115 19.31 -1.32 -4.51
N PRO A 116 18.68 -2.52 -4.58
CA PRO A 116 17.33 -2.77 -4.02
C PRO A 116 17.20 -2.56 -2.51
N GLU A 117 18.32 -2.53 -1.78
CA GLU A 117 18.39 -2.28 -0.34
C GLU A 117 18.00 -0.84 0.06
N ASP A 118 18.00 0.11 -0.89
CA ASP A 118 17.63 1.51 -0.64
C ASP A 118 16.11 1.72 -0.44
N ALA A 119 15.29 0.69 -0.74
CA ALA A 119 13.82 0.78 -0.72
C ALA A 119 13.19 0.55 0.67
N VAL A 120 13.99 0.34 1.72
CA VAL A 120 13.50 0.05 3.08
C VAL A 120 13.72 1.25 4.01
N LEU A 121 12.74 2.15 4.06
CA LEU A 121 12.69 3.21 5.07
C LEU A 121 11.91 2.76 6.30
N ALA A 122 12.52 2.89 7.48
CA ALA A 122 11.85 2.66 8.75
C ALA A 122 10.87 3.81 9.07
N GLY A 123 9.58 3.50 9.13
CA GLY A 123 8.64 4.11 10.09
C GLY A 123 8.40 5.63 10.06
N VAL A 124 8.59 6.33 8.93
CA VAL A 124 8.26 7.77 8.86
C VAL A 124 6.82 7.95 8.36
N VAL A 125 5.94 8.45 9.23
CA VAL A 125 4.65 9.04 8.86
C VAL A 125 4.95 10.27 8.00
N GLY A 126 4.97 10.09 6.68
CA GLY A 126 5.37 11.15 5.75
C GLY A 126 5.90 10.65 4.41
N VAL A 127 6.22 9.35 4.29
CA VAL A 127 6.65 8.75 3.02
C VAL A 127 5.69 7.62 2.64
N PRO A 128 5.29 7.50 1.35
CA PRO A 128 4.55 6.36 0.85
C PRO A 128 5.31 5.04 1.06
N VAL A 129 4.66 4.04 1.64
CA VAL A 129 5.24 2.72 1.88
C VAL A 129 4.21 1.63 1.71
N ALA A 130 4.58 0.45 1.24
CA ALA A 130 3.78 -0.77 1.37
C ALA A 130 4.36 -1.67 2.46
N ARG A 131 3.48 -2.33 3.22
CA ARG A 131 3.87 -3.28 4.26
C ARG A 131 3.65 -4.70 3.78
N VAL A 132 4.73 -5.41 3.52
CA VAL A 132 4.71 -6.74 2.90
C VAL A 132 5.15 -7.77 3.92
N LEU A 133 4.25 -8.69 4.27
CA LEU A 133 4.61 -9.85 5.09
C LEU A 133 5.30 -10.88 4.20
N CYS A 134 6.56 -11.16 4.49
CA CYS A 134 7.34 -12.14 3.77
C CYS A 134 7.00 -13.57 4.22
N ARG A 135 7.35 -14.56 3.39
CA ARG A 135 7.19 -16.00 3.69
C ARG A 135 7.91 -16.45 4.97
N CYS A 136 8.98 -15.76 5.37
CA CYS A 136 9.69 -16.04 6.62
C CYS A 136 8.99 -15.46 7.86
N GLY A 137 7.82 -14.83 7.69
CA GLY A 137 7.05 -14.21 8.77
C GLY A 137 7.51 -12.80 9.13
N GLN A 138 8.54 -12.26 8.46
CA GLN A 138 8.99 -10.89 8.69
C GLN A 138 8.13 -9.88 7.92
N LEU A 139 7.72 -8.82 8.60
CA LEU A 139 6.99 -7.71 8.02
C LEU A 139 7.98 -6.65 7.54
N ASN A 140 7.98 -6.39 6.23
CA ASN A 140 8.89 -5.47 5.57
C ASN A 140 8.17 -4.21 5.13
N GLN A 141 8.91 -3.10 4.98
CA GLN A 141 8.42 -1.86 4.39
C GLN A 141 9.15 -1.63 3.07
N VAL A 142 8.40 -1.32 2.01
CA VAL A 142 8.96 -1.01 0.69
C VAL A 142 8.41 0.31 0.18
N THR A 143 9.26 1.15 -0.39
CA THR A 143 8.87 2.45 -0.98
C THR A 143 8.72 2.40 -2.51
N LEU A 144 9.16 1.29 -3.12
CA LEU A 144 9.10 0.98 -4.55
C LEU A 144 8.78 -0.51 -4.69
N TYR A 145 8.00 -0.89 -5.72
CA TYR A 145 7.75 -2.28 -6.04
C TYR A 145 7.84 -2.54 -7.56
N ASP A 146 8.72 -3.47 -7.94
CA ASP A 146 8.83 -3.98 -9.31
C ASP A 146 8.65 -5.51 -9.25
N PRO A 147 7.63 -6.08 -9.92
CA PRO A 147 7.40 -7.51 -9.92
C PRO A 147 8.50 -8.31 -10.66
N ASP A 148 9.23 -7.69 -11.59
CA ASP A 148 10.34 -8.33 -12.30
C ASP A 148 11.62 -8.32 -11.45
N TYR A 149 11.73 -7.38 -10.51
CA TYR A 149 12.86 -7.21 -9.59
C TYR A 149 12.38 -6.98 -8.14
N PRO A 150 11.73 -7.97 -7.52
CA PRO A 150 11.20 -7.83 -6.17
C PRO A 150 12.33 -7.55 -5.16
N PRO A 151 12.12 -6.64 -4.19
CA PRO A 151 13.13 -6.33 -3.18
C PRO A 151 13.43 -7.56 -2.32
N THR A 152 14.64 -7.62 -1.76
CA THR A 152 15.06 -8.79 -0.97
C THR A 152 14.65 -8.62 0.49
N CYS A 153 14.06 -9.68 1.07
CA CYS A 153 13.78 -9.75 2.50
C CYS A 153 15.10 -9.90 3.28
N PRO A 154 15.36 -9.09 4.31
CA PRO A 154 16.61 -9.12 5.11
C PRO A 154 16.68 -10.30 6.09
N GLY A 155 15.81 -11.30 5.97
CA GLY A 155 15.82 -12.50 6.82
C GLY A 155 17.00 -13.42 6.53
N ASP A 156 17.13 -14.49 7.31
CA ASP A 156 18.32 -15.36 7.42
C ASP A 156 18.95 -15.87 6.11
N ASP A 157 18.20 -15.88 5.00
CA ASP A 157 18.68 -16.39 3.70
C ASP A 157 18.49 -15.41 2.51
N GLY A 158 18.11 -14.15 2.73
CA GLY A 158 18.01 -13.15 1.66
C GLY A 158 17.17 -13.62 0.45
N HIS A 159 15.85 -13.62 0.58
CA HIS A 159 14.94 -14.11 -0.49
C HIS A 159 14.02 -13.01 -1.01
N PRO A 160 13.50 -13.13 -2.24
CA PRO A 160 12.57 -12.15 -2.80
C PRO A 160 11.35 -11.90 -1.91
N LEU A 161 10.94 -10.64 -1.80
CA LEU A 161 9.66 -10.23 -1.23
C LEU A 161 8.56 -10.50 -2.25
N ASP A 162 8.01 -11.71 -2.19
CA ASP A 162 6.82 -12.10 -2.94
C ASP A 162 5.57 -11.80 -2.09
N PRO A 163 4.68 -10.87 -2.51
CA PRO A 163 3.49 -10.53 -1.74
C PRO A 163 2.57 -11.74 -1.61
N GLN A 164 2.33 -12.18 -0.38
CA GLN A 164 1.33 -13.21 -0.10
C GLN A 164 -0.09 -12.61 -0.09
N GLU A 165 -1.04 -13.29 -0.73
CA GLU A 165 -2.45 -13.18 -0.41
C GLU A 165 -2.67 -13.92 0.92
N ARG A 166 -3.04 -13.22 2.02
CA ARG A 166 -3.33 -13.86 3.32
C ARG A 166 -4.78 -14.14 3.53
#